data_AF-A0AAU7V5M3-F1
#
_entry.id   AF-A0AAU7V5M3-F1
#
_cell.length_a   1.000
_cell.length_b   1.000
_cell.length_c   1.000
_cell.angle_alpha   90.00
_cell.angle_beta   90.00
_cell.angle_gamma   90.00
#
_symmetry.space_group_name_H-M   'P 1'
#
loop_
_entity.id
_entity.type
_entity.pdbx_description
1 polymer ?
#
loop_
_entity_poly.entity_id
_entity_poly.type
_entity_poly.pdbx_seq_one_letter_code
_entity_poly.pdbx_strand_id
1 'polypeptide(L)'
;MRKISFQHSRASLIFGVITALFSASMLVATVVLTLNHHPYRAVWVLGGTIATLGLLRGLWPGDPWFGSRFRWLDVVAYIALGVALIMLSPWVVEMSMMPPK
;
A
#
# COMPACT_ATOMS: atom_id res chain seq x y z
N MET A 1 -16.74 -29.74 -5.32
CA MET A 1 -16.61 -28.37 -5.88
C MET A 1 -17.35 -27.40 -4.98
N ARG A 2 -16.63 -26.59 -4.18
CA ARG A 2 -17.24 -25.59 -3.30
C ARG A 2 -17.52 -24.35 -4.15
N LYS A 3 -18.79 -23.95 -4.32
CA LYS A 3 -19.15 -22.71 -5.01
C LYS A 3 -18.45 -21.56 -4.27
N ILE A 4 -17.43 -20.97 -4.88
CA ILE A 4 -16.85 -19.70 -4.43
C ILE A 4 -17.90 -18.66 -4.82
N SER A 5 -18.97 -18.55 -4.04
CA SER A 5 -19.87 -17.41 -4.15
C SER A 5 -19.05 -16.21 -3.71
N PHE A 6 -18.65 -15.38 -4.66
CA PHE A 6 -18.14 -14.04 -4.41
C PHE A 6 -19.24 -13.30 -3.64
N GLN A 7 -19.22 -13.42 -2.32
CA GLN A 7 -20.30 -12.95 -1.46
C GLN A 7 -20.23 -11.43 -1.51
N HIS A 8 -20.99 -10.82 -2.42
CA HIS A 8 -21.21 -9.37 -2.52
C HIS A 8 -22.05 -8.92 -1.31
N SER A 9 -21.52 -9.09 -0.10
CA SER A 9 -22.04 -8.40 1.07
C SER A 9 -21.66 -6.94 0.95
N ARG A 10 -22.58 -6.03 1.28
CA ARG A 10 -22.37 -4.57 1.27
C ARG A 10 -21.06 -4.17 1.98
N ALA A 11 -20.65 -4.94 3.00
CA ALA A 11 -19.38 -4.78 3.69
C ALA A 11 -18.17 -4.90 2.75
N SER A 12 -18.09 -5.92 1.90
CA SER A 12 -16.96 -6.10 0.96
C SER A 12 -16.82 -4.94 -0.02
N LEU A 13 -17.95 -4.40 -0.50
CA LEU A 13 -17.98 -3.25 -1.39
C LEU A 13 -17.52 -1.98 -0.68
N ILE A 14 -17.99 -1.73 0.55
CA ILE A 14 -17.56 -0.60 1.36
C ILE A 14 -16.05 -0.65 1.60
N PHE A 15 -15.51 -1.81 2.00
CA PHE A 15 -14.07 -1.99 2.18
C PHE A 15 -13.29 -1.75 0.87
N GLY A 16 -13.81 -2.20 -0.27
CA GLY A 16 -13.21 -1.94 -1.57
C GLY A 16 -13.21 -0.48 -1.97
N VAL A 17 -14.31 0.23 -1.77
CA VAL A 17 -14.39 1.66 -2.03
C VAL A 17 -13.44 2.44 -1.12
N ILE A 18 -13.40 2.14 0.17
CA ILE A 18 -12.48 2.77 1.13
C ILE A 18 -11.02 2.56 0.70
N THR A 19 -10.66 1.31 0.37
CA THR A 19 -9.30 0.97 -0.03
C THR A 19 -8.92 1.64 -1.35
N ALA A 20 -9.83 1.71 -2.31
CA ALA A 20 -9.63 2.38 -3.59
C ALA A 20 -9.43 3.89 -3.40
N LEU A 21 -10.29 4.56 -2.63
CA LEU A 21 -10.19 5.99 -2.34
C LEU A 21 -8.92 6.32 -1.55
N PHE A 22 -8.58 5.50 -0.55
CA PHE A 22 -7.33 5.62 0.19
C PHE A 22 -6.12 5.50 -0.74
N SER A 23 -6.07 4.46 -1.58
CA SER A 23 -4.96 4.25 -2.51
C SER A 23 -4.82 5.41 -3.52
N ALA A 24 -5.93 5.87 -4.07
CA ALA A 24 -5.96 6.99 -5.01
C ALA A 24 -5.49 8.30 -4.35
N SER A 25 -5.98 8.61 -3.16
CA SER A 25 -5.57 9.82 -2.43
C SER A 25 -4.09 9.79 -2.04
N MET A 26 -3.56 8.65 -1.60
CA MET A 26 -2.14 8.51 -1.26
C MET A 26 -1.24 8.59 -2.49
N LEU A 27 -1.68 8.08 -3.64
CA LEU A 27 -0.99 8.26 -4.91
C LEU A 27 -0.89 9.75 -5.28
N VAL A 28 -2.01 10.48 -5.20
CA VAL A 28 -2.02 11.92 -5.46
C VAL A 28 -1.09 12.66 -4.49
N ALA A 29 -1.13 12.36 -3.19
CA ALA A 29 -0.24 12.95 -2.20
C ALA A 29 1.24 12.70 -2.52
N THR A 30 1.59 11.47 -2.92
CA THR A 30 2.96 11.10 -3.31
C THR A 30 3.43 11.89 -4.53
N VAL A 31 2.59 12.01 -5.56
CA VAL A 31 2.89 12.78 -6.78
C VAL A 31 3.10 14.25 -6.42
N VAL A 32 2.19 14.85 -5.65
CA VAL A 32 2.29 16.24 -5.20
C VAL A 32 3.58 16.48 -4.41
N LEU A 33 3.94 15.59 -3.47
CA LEU A 33 5.18 15.72 -2.70
C LEU A 33 6.43 15.60 -3.58
N THR A 34 6.40 14.69 -4.55
CA THR A 34 7.51 14.53 -5.51
C THR A 34 7.68 15.79 -6.36
N LEU A 35 6.59 16.35 -6.87
CA LEU A 35 6.62 17.58 -7.68
C LEU A 35 7.05 18.81 -6.87
N ASN A 36 6.80 18.84 -5.56
CA ASN A 36 7.23 19.92 -4.66
C ASN A 36 8.63 19.69 -4.06
N HIS A 37 9.46 18.84 -4.67
CA HIS A 37 10.83 18.57 -4.21
C HIS A 37 10.92 18.07 -2.75
N HIS A 38 9.93 17.28 -2.31
CA HIS A 38 9.95 16.60 -1.03
C HIS A 38 9.99 15.06 -1.20
N PRO A 39 11.01 14.51 -1.92
CA PRO A 39 11.05 13.09 -2.26
C PRO A 39 11.14 12.19 -1.02
N TYR A 40 11.84 12.64 0.03
CA TYR A 40 11.88 11.94 1.31
C TYR A 40 10.47 11.73 1.89
N ARG A 41 9.67 12.80 1.96
CA ARG A 41 8.29 12.73 2.48
C ARG A 41 7.41 11.88 1.57
N ALA A 42 7.62 11.92 0.25
CA ALA A 42 6.90 11.08 -0.70
C ALA A 42 7.15 9.58 -0.45
N VAL A 43 8.39 9.18 -0.17
CA VAL A 43 8.73 7.78 0.15
C VAL A 43 8.11 7.34 1.47
N TRP A 44 8.08 8.21 2.48
CA TRP A 44 7.39 7.94 3.74
C TRP A 44 5.89 7.71 3.53
N VAL A 45 5.24 8.55 2.72
CA VAL A 45 3.82 8.38 2.36
C VAL A 45 3.61 7.06 1.62
N LEU A 46 4.45 6.74 0.63
CA LEU A 46 4.40 5.47 -0.10
C LEU A 46 4.55 4.25 0.82
N GLY A 47 5.58 4.23 1.66
CA GLY A 47 5.85 3.12 2.57
C GLY A 47 4.75 2.96 3.62
N GLY A 48 4.26 4.06 4.19
CA GLY A 48 3.13 4.07 5.11
C GLY A 48 1.83 3.59 4.45
N THR A 49 1.60 3.96 3.18
CA THR A 49 0.45 3.52 2.40
C THR A 49 0.48 2.00 2.21
N ILE A 50 1.62 1.45 1.80
CA ILE A 50 1.80 0.01 1.57
C ILE A 50 1.59 -0.78 2.89
N ALA A 51 2.16 -0.30 4.00
CA ALA A 51 1.93 -0.92 5.30
C ALA A 51 0.44 -0.87 5.72
N THR A 52 -0.22 0.26 5.49
CA THR A 52 -1.66 0.44 5.79
C THR A 52 -2.53 -0.47 4.93
N LEU A 53 -2.20 -0.67 3.65
CA LEU A 53 -2.89 -1.64 2.79
C LEU A 53 -2.72 -3.07 3.30
N GLY A 54 -1.54 -3.40 3.84
CA GLY A 54 -1.31 -4.66 4.57
C GLY A 54 -2.26 -4.82 5.76
N LEU A 55 -2.45 -3.79 6.57
CA LEU A 55 -3.39 -3.82 7.69
C LEU A 55 -4.85 -3.96 7.21
N LEU A 56 -5.24 -3.19 6.20
CA LEU A 56 -6.58 -3.27 5.57
C LEU A 56 -6.84 -4.67 5.02
N ARG A 57 -5.82 -5.34 4.47
CA ARG A 57 -5.90 -6.74 4.01
C ARG A 57 -6.20 -7.70 5.16
N GLY A 58 -5.62 -7.48 6.34
CA GLY A 58 -5.89 -8.28 7.54
C GLY A 58 -7.31 -8.10 8.07
N LEU A 59 -7.86 -6.88 7.96
CA LEU A 59 -9.21 -6.51 8.39
C LEU A 59 -10.30 -6.90 7.37
N TRP A 60 -9.93 -7.20 6.13
CA TRP A 60 -10.90 -7.46 5.07
C TRP A 60 -11.77 -8.70 5.34
N PRO A 61 -13.10 -8.56 5.32
CA PRO A 61 -14.03 -9.68 5.46
C PRO A 61 -14.14 -10.43 4.14
N GLY A 62 -13.68 -11.68 4.11
CA GLY A 62 -13.85 -12.58 2.96
C GLY A 62 -12.57 -13.24 2.46
N ASP A 63 -12.68 -13.88 1.30
CA ASP A 63 -11.59 -14.63 0.69
C ASP A 63 -10.47 -13.71 0.16
N PRO A 64 -9.20 -14.16 0.22
CA PRO A 64 -8.03 -13.48 -0.33
C PRO A 64 -8.20 -13.02 -1.79
N TRP A 65 -7.71 -11.83 -2.11
CA TRP A 65 -7.65 -11.29 -3.49
C TRP A 65 -6.89 -12.21 -4.47
N PHE A 66 -5.94 -13.01 -3.96
CA PHE A 66 -5.06 -13.87 -4.77
C PHE A 66 -5.17 -15.37 -4.46
N GLY A 67 -6.22 -15.82 -3.78
CA GLY A 67 -6.32 -17.24 -3.37
C GLY A 67 -5.22 -17.69 -2.39
N SER A 68 -4.45 -16.76 -1.83
CA SER A 68 -3.44 -17.00 -0.79
C SER A 68 -4.08 -17.67 0.42
N ARG A 69 -3.70 -18.92 0.70
CA ARG A 69 -4.26 -19.67 1.84
C ARG A 69 -3.96 -19.01 3.20
N PHE A 70 -2.97 -18.11 3.24
CA PHE A 70 -2.48 -17.47 4.46
C PHE A 70 -2.52 -15.95 4.35
N ARG A 71 -3.69 -15.36 4.61
CA ARG A 71 -3.91 -13.91 4.66
C ARG A 71 -2.84 -13.15 5.47
N TRP A 72 -2.38 -13.72 6.58
CA TRP A 72 -1.39 -13.10 7.45
C TRP A 72 -0.01 -12.97 6.81
N LEU A 73 0.35 -13.87 5.90
CA LEU A 73 1.63 -13.78 5.19
C LEU A 73 1.62 -12.59 4.23
N ASP A 74 0.48 -12.33 3.57
CA ASP A 74 0.29 -11.12 2.75
C ASP A 74 0.47 -9.87 3.64
N VAL A 75 -0.19 -9.82 4.80
CA VAL A 75 -0.09 -8.68 5.74
C VAL A 75 1.36 -8.41 6.13
N VAL A 76 2.10 -9.45 6.53
CA VAL A 76 3.51 -9.34 6.93
C VAL A 76 4.36 -8.86 5.75
N ALA A 77 4.14 -9.39 4.55
CA ALA A 77 4.87 -8.97 3.36
C ALA A 77 4.65 -7.49 3.03
N TYR A 78 3.40 -7.01 3.09
CA TYR A 78 3.09 -5.60 2.87
C TYR A 78 3.72 -4.69 3.92
N ILE A 79 3.64 -5.06 5.21
CA ILE A 79 4.27 -4.28 6.28
C ILE A 79 5.79 -4.25 6.11
N ALA A 80 6.41 -5.40 5.84
CA ALA A 80 7.85 -5.50 5.62
C ALA A 80 8.32 -4.65 4.44
N LEU A 81 7.58 -4.67 3.33
CA LEU A 81 7.86 -3.83 2.15
C LEU A 81 7.71 -2.34 2.47
N GLY A 82 6.64 -1.95 3.19
CA GLY A 82 6.44 -0.56 3.61
C GLY A 82 7.57 -0.04 4.50
N VAL A 83 7.99 -0.85 5.48
CA VAL A 83 9.13 -0.54 6.36
C VAL A 83 10.44 -0.47 5.58
N ALA A 84 10.67 -1.40 4.66
CA ALA A 84 11.87 -1.39 3.82
C ALA A 84 11.97 -0.11 2.99
N LEU A 85 10.86 0.36 2.41
CA LEU A 85 10.82 1.63 1.67
C LEU A 85 11.13 2.82 2.57
N ILE A 86 10.58 2.86 3.78
CA ILE A 86 10.87 3.92 4.75
C ILE A 86 12.35 3.91 5.16
N MET A 87 12.92 2.73 5.42
CA MET A 87 14.34 2.57 5.74
C MET A 87 15.25 3.02 4.58
N LEU A 88 14.81 2.84 3.34
CA LEU A 88 15.52 3.28 2.14
C LEU A 88 15.31 4.77 1.81
N SER A 89 14.38 5.45 2.48
CA SER A 89 14.07 6.87 2.20
C SER A 89 15.27 7.84 2.28
N PRO A 90 16.28 7.67 3.15
CA PRO A 90 17.45 8.56 3.16
C PRO A 90 18.28 8.46 1.87
N TRP A 91 18.40 7.26 1.29
CA TRP A 91 19.15 7.02 0.05
C TRP A 91 18.52 7.70 -1.16
N VAL A 92 17.19 7.89 -1.16
CA VAL A 92 16.48 8.60 -2.22
C VAL A 92 16.89 10.08 -2.27
N VAL A 93 17.15 10.69 -1.11
CA VAL A 93 17.66 12.06 -1.04
C VAL A 93 19.06 12.13 -1.65
N GLU A 94 19.91 11.17 -1.29
CA GLU A 94 21.30 11.08 -1.76
C GLU A 94 21.38 10.91 -3.28
N MET A 95 20.54 10.03 -3.86
CA MET A 95 20.44 9.86 -5.32
C MET A 95 19.88 11.10 -6.03
N SER A 96 18.96 11.84 -5.39
CA SER A 96 18.41 13.08 -5.97
C SER A 96 19.42 14.23 -6.01
N MET A 97 20.46 14.18 -5.18
CA MET A 97 21.53 15.18 -5.10
C MET A 97 22.72 14.86 -6.02
N MET A 98 22.78 13.66 -6.60
CA MET A 98 23.86 13.33 -7.53
C MET A 98 23.65 14.05 -8.88
N PRO A 99 24.69 14.71 -9.42
CA PRO A 99 24.61 15.33 -10.73
C PRO A 99 24.34 14.26 -11.80
N PRO A 100 23.51 14.56 -12.81
CA PRO A 100 23.33 13.65 -13.94
C PRO A 100 24.68 13.45 -14.63
N LYS A 101 25.02 12.19 -14.92
CA LYS A 101 26.19 11.83 -15.73
C LYS A 101 25.94 12.11 -17.20
#